data_AF-A0A934R2E0-F1
#
_entry.id   AF-A0A934R2E0-F1
#
_cell.length_a   1.000
_cell.length_b   1.000
_cell.length_c   1.000
_cell.angle_alpha   90.00
_cell.angle_beta   90.00
_cell.angle_gamma   90.00
#
_symmetry.space_group_name_H-M   'P 1'
#
loop_
_entity.id
_entity.type
_entity.pdbx_description
1 polymer ?
#
loop_
_entity_poly.entity_id
_entity_poly.type
_entity_poly.pdbx_seq_one_letter_code
_entity_poly.pdbx_strand_id
1 'polypeptide(L)'
;MNSTNFLKMAHGDLPGLRALAFDFFNDTRHQMSGWRALLEAGDFSQLRDDLHRCKGGASLFGLERIVAIIGSCESPAVLESRGFDIDVFENELSAAENAVLCMEA
;
A
#
# COMPACT_ATOMS: atom_id res chain seq x y z
N MET A 1 -1.96 -11.02 -3.59
CA MET A 1 -3.21 -10.69 -2.88
C MET A 1 -3.80 -11.98 -2.34
N ASN A 2 -4.28 -11.99 -1.10
CA ASN A 2 -4.95 -13.16 -0.51
C ASN A 2 -6.48 -12.96 -0.58
N SER A 3 -7.11 -13.46 -1.64
CA SER A 3 -8.54 -13.30 -1.91
C SER A 3 -9.43 -13.88 -0.81
N THR A 4 -9.00 -14.95 -0.15
CA THR A 4 -9.75 -15.57 0.96
C THR A 4 -9.81 -14.64 2.17
N ASN A 5 -8.69 -13.99 2.51
CA ASN A 5 -8.68 -12.99 3.58
C ASN A 5 -9.49 -11.77 3.21
N PHE A 6 -9.40 -11.32 1.95
CA PHE A 6 -10.19 -10.19 1.47
C PHE A 6 -11.70 -10.45 1.62
N LEU A 7 -12.19 -11.59 1.14
CA LEU A 7 -13.61 -11.95 1.23
C LEU A 7 -14.09 -12.14 2.67
N LYS A 8 -13.24 -12.64 3.59
CA LYS A 8 -13.60 -12.74 5.01
C LYS A 8 -13.87 -11.39 5.66
N MET A 9 -13.11 -10.36 5.29
CA MET A 9 -13.28 -9.01 5.83
C MET A 9 -14.52 -8.30 5.27
N ALA A 10 -15.07 -8.78 4.15
CA ALA A 10 -16.27 -8.18 3.59
C ALA A 10 -17.48 -8.37 4.51
N HIS A 11 -17.49 -9.39 5.36
CA HIS A 11 -18.59 -9.69 6.29
C HIS A 11 -20.00 -9.66 5.64
N GLY A 12 -20.08 -10.01 4.35
CA GLY A 12 -21.32 -9.99 3.55
C GLY A 12 -21.53 -8.73 2.69
N ASP A 13 -20.71 -7.68 2.84
CA ASP A 13 -20.74 -6.46 2.03
C ASP A 13 -19.47 -6.33 1.17
N LEU A 14 -19.39 -7.17 0.14
CA LEU A 14 -18.29 -7.12 -0.83
C LEU A 14 -18.25 -5.79 -1.62
N PRO A 15 -19.38 -5.20 -2.06
CA PRO A 15 -19.37 -3.89 -2.69
C PRO A 15 -18.79 -2.78 -1.80
N GLY A 16 -19.18 -2.73 -0.51
CA GLY A 16 -18.66 -1.76 0.45
C GLY A 16 -17.15 -1.93 0.69
N LEU A 17 -16.67 -3.17 0.83
CA LEU A 17 -15.23 -3.43 0.97
C LEU A 17 -14.44 -3.00 -0.28
N ARG A 18 -15.01 -3.18 -1.48
CA ARG A 18 -14.37 -2.69 -2.73
C ARG A 18 -14.31 -1.18 -2.78
N ALA A 19 -15.36 -0.48 -2.36
CA ALA A 19 -15.36 0.98 -2.28
C ALA A 19 -14.25 1.48 -1.34
N LEU A 20 -14.14 0.90 -0.15
CA LEU A 20 -13.07 1.23 0.81
C LEU A 20 -11.66 0.92 0.26
N ALA A 21 -11.51 -0.19 -0.45
CA ALA A 21 -10.23 -0.52 -1.10
C ALA A 21 -9.88 0.49 -2.20
N PHE A 22 -10.88 0.95 -2.97
CA PHE A 22 -10.71 1.96 -4.01
C PHE A 22 -10.29 3.31 -3.42
N ASP A 23 -10.91 3.74 -2.32
CA ASP A 23 -10.50 4.94 -1.58
C ASP A 23 -9.05 4.81 -1.11
N PHE A 24 -8.67 3.66 -0.56
CA PHE A 24 -7.29 3.37 -0.17
C PHE A 24 -6.30 3.50 -1.34
N PHE A 25 -6.62 2.97 -2.53
CA PHE A 25 -5.74 3.08 -3.71
C PHE A 25 -5.56 4.54 -4.15
N ASN A 26 -6.65 5.32 -4.17
CA ASN A 26 -6.60 6.73 -4.55
C ASN A 26 -5.81 7.57 -3.55
N ASP A 27 -6.09 7.40 -2.25
CA ASP A 27 -5.37 8.09 -1.18
C ASP A 27 -3.88 7.74 -1.19
N THR A 28 -3.54 6.47 -1.45
CA THR A 28 -2.14 6.03 -1.53
C THR A 28 -1.42 6.69 -2.70
N ARG A 29 -2.04 6.77 -3.89
CA ARG A 29 -1.45 7.48 -5.04
C ARG A 29 -1.24 8.95 -4.77
N HIS A 30 -2.17 9.59 -4.06
CA HIS A 30 -2.01 10.98 -3.65
C HIS A 30 -0.81 11.14 -2.72
N GLN A 31 -0.67 10.26 -1.71
CA GLN A 31 0.46 10.28 -0.77
C GLN A 31 1.81 10.02 -1.44
N MET A 32 1.88 9.17 -2.46
CA MET A 32 3.12 8.89 -3.20
C MET A 32 3.78 10.14 -3.79
N SER A 33 2.99 11.16 -4.16
CA SER A 33 3.54 12.44 -4.61
C SER A 33 4.34 13.14 -3.49
N GLY A 34 3.86 13.07 -2.24
CA GLY A 34 4.57 13.53 -1.06
C GLY A 34 5.80 12.69 -0.75
N TRP A 35 5.72 11.36 -0.95
CA TRP A 35 6.87 10.47 -0.70
C TRP A 35 8.06 10.76 -1.62
N ARG A 36 7.81 11.10 -2.89
CA ARG A 36 8.88 11.54 -3.81
C ARG A 36 9.60 12.78 -3.26
N ALA A 37 8.85 13.78 -2.79
CA ALA A 37 9.42 14.99 -2.21
C ALA A 37 10.21 14.71 -0.91
N LEU A 38 9.72 13.80 -0.05
CA LEU A 38 10.43 13.40 1.17
C LEU A 38 11.75 12.67 0.86
N LEU A 39 11.76 11.79 -0.15
CA LEU A 39 12.98 11.14 -0.63
C LEU A 39 14.01 12.15 -1.15
N GLU A 40 13.58 13.11 -1.96
CA GLU A 40 14.45 14.17 -2.50
C GLU A 40 15.00 15.09 -1.40
N ALA A 41 14.19 15.39 -0.38
CA ALA A 41 14.59 16.18 0.78
C ALA A 41 15.43 15.41 1.81
N GLY A 42 15.53 14.07 1.67
CA GLY A 42 16.19 13.22 2.67
C GLY A 42 15.44 13.12 4.00
N ASP A 43 14.14 13.43 4.02
CA ASP A 43 13.29 13.31 5.22
C ASP A 43 12.76 11.86 5.35
N PHE A 44 13.67 10.96 5.69
CA PHE A 44 13.37 9.54 5.84
C PHE A 44 12.52 9.24 7.08
N SER A 45 12.51 10.14 8.08
CA SER A 45 11.69 9.95 9.28
C SER A 45 10.20 10.09 8.93
N GLN A 46 9.82 11.18 8.26
CA GLN A 46 8.44 11.38 7.84
C GLN A 46 8.02 10.33 6.81
N LEU A 47 8.90 9.99 5.86
CA LEU A 47 8.62 8.95 4.87
C LEU A 47 8.31 7.60 5.53
N ARG A 48 9.11 7.19 6.52
CA ARG A 48 8.89 5.94 7.24
C ARG A 48 7.52 5.92 7.93
N ASP A 49 7.14 7.02 8.57
CA ASP A 49 5.87 7.09 9.29
C ASP A 49 4.68 7.02 8.31
N ASP A 50 4.78 7.64 7.13
CA ASP A 50 3.77 7.53 6.08
C ASP A 50 3.69 6.12 5.49
N LEU A 51 4.84 5.49 5.21
CA LEU A 51 4.90 4.10 4.76
C LEU A 51 4.31 3.13 5.79
N HIS A 52 4.56 3.34 7.09
CA HIS A 52 4.01 2.52 8.16
C HIS A 52 2.46 2.60 8.21
N ARG A 53 1.89 3.80 8.03
CA ARG A 53 0.43 3.97 7.93
C ARG A 53 -0.12 3.28 6.68
N CYS A 54 0.54 3.43 5.54
CA CYS A 54 0.15 2.76 4.29
C CYS A 54 0.16 1.23 4.44
N LYS A 55 1.19 0.66 5.08
CA LYS A 55 1.28 -0.78 5.40
C LYS A 55 0.11 -1.24 6.28
N GLY A 56 -0.29 -0.44 7.25
CA GLY A 56 -1.49 -0.68 8.06
C GLY A 56 -2.74 -0.81 7.21
N GLY A 57 -2.99 0.16 6.32
CA GLY A 57 -4.09 0.13 5.35
C GLY A 57 -4.03 -1.09 4.41
N ALA A 58 -2.87 -1.37 3.82
CA ALA A 58 -2.67 -2.52 2.95
C ALA A 58 -2.97 -3.87 3.64
N SER A 59 -2.65 -3.98 4.94
CA SER A 59 -2.93 -5.16 5.75
C SER A 59 -4.43 -5.37 5.94
N LEU A 60 -5.20 -4.29 6.09
CA LEU A 60 -6.66 -4.34 6.17
C LEU A 60 -7.32 -4.86 4.89
N PHE A 61 -6.61 -4.86 3.76
CA PHE A 61 -7.11 -5.36 2.48
C PHE A 61 -6.43 -6.66 2.02
N GLY A 62 -5.64 -7.32 2.88
CA GLY A 62 -4.92 -8.55 2.49
C GLY A 62 -3.94 -8.37 1.33
N LEU A 63 -3.39 -7.16 1.16
CA LEU A 63 -2.44 -6.80 0.11
C LEU A 63 -1.01 -7.18 0.50
N GLU A 64 -0.78 -8.48 0.69
CA GLU A 64 0.46 -9.04 1.25
C GLU A 64 1.73 -8.58 0.52
N ARG A 65 1.67 -8.38 -0.81
CA ARG A 65 2.83 -7.91 -1.58
C ARG A 65 3.15 -6.44 -1.32
N ILE A 66 2.14 -5.58 -1.17
CA ILE A 66 2.31 -4.18 -0.74
C ILE A 66 2.92 -4.14 0.66
N VAL A 67 2.40 -4.95 1.58
CA VAL A 67 2.92 -5.08 2.95
C VAL A 67 4.38 -5.54 2.94
N ALA A 68 4.75 -6.48 2.07
CA ALA A 68 6.12 -6.97 1.95
C ALA A 68 7.08 -5.93 1.37
N ILE A 69 6.67 -5.17 0.34
CA ILE A 69 7.47 -4.09 -0.25
C ILE A 69 7.79 -3.06 0.84
N ILE A 70 6.78 -2.57 1.55
CA ILE A 70 6.97 -1.59 2.63
C ILE A 70 7.78 -2.20 3.79
N GLY A 71 7.50 -3.44 4.17
CA GLY A 71 8.21 -4.12 5.25
C GLY A 71 9.70 -4.31 4.97
N SER A 72 10.10 -4.39 3.70
CA SER A 72 11.50 -4.54 3.31
C SER A 72 12.37 -3.31 3.59
N CYS A 73 11.76 -2.14 3.78
CA CYS A 73 12.42 -0.86 4.03
C CYS A 73 11.98 -0.18 5.33
N GLU A 74 11.32 -0.89 6.26
CA GLU A 74 10.75 -0.29 7.48
C GLU A 74 11.83 0.11 8.51
N SER A 75 13.03 -0.48 8.44
CA SER A 75 14.13 -0.09 9.32
C SER A 75 14.74 1.25 8.85
N PRO A 76 15.03 2.20 9.76
CA PRO A 76 15.58 3.51 9.40
C PRO A 76 16.84 3.42 8.53
N ALA A 77 17.80 2.57 8.93
CA ALA A 77 19.05 2.39 8.22
C ALA A 77 18.89 1.83 6.79
N VAL A 78 17.87 1.00 6.54
CA VAL A 78 17.59 0.47 5.19
C VAL A 78 16.95 1.54 4.32
N LEU A 79 15.99 2.29 4.85
CA LEU A 79 15.32 3.36 4.11
C LEU A 79 16.31 4.48 3.73
N GLU A 80 17.20 4.86 4.65
CA GLU A 80 18.24 5.86 4.38
C GLU A 80 19.29 5.40 3.37
N SER A 81 19.67 4.12 3.39
CA SER A 81 20.73 3.59 2.51
C SER A 81 20.26 3.17 1.12
N ARG A 82 19.00 2.71 1.00
CA ARG A 82 18.44 2.18 -0.25
C ARG A 82 17.32 3.03 -0.82
N GLY A 83 16.77 3.95 -0.04
CA GLY A 83 15.57 4.69 -0.39
C GLY A 83 14.34 3.80 -0.43
N PHE A 84 13.32 4.28 -1.12
CA PHE A 84 12.10 3.55 -1.42
C PHE A 84 11.84 3.59 -2.91
N ASP A 85 11.67 2.42 -3.52
CA ASP A 85 11.42 2.31 -4.95
C ASP A 85 9.94 2.55 -5.24
N ILE A 86 9.61 3.82 -5.52
CA ILE A 86 8.24 4.26 -5.77
C ILE A 86 7.69 3.63 -7.06
N ASP A 87 8.51 3.40 -8.07
CA ASP A 87 8.06 2.85 -9.35
C ASP A 87 7.69 1.36 -9.19
N VAL A 88 8.48 0.59 -8.45
CA VAL A 88 8.13 -0.79 -8.08
C VAL A 88 6.86 -0.82 -7.23
N PHE A 89 6.73 0.10 -6.27
CA PHE A 89 5.54 0.19 -5.44
C PHE A 89 4.28 0.53 -6.26
N GLU A 90 4.35 1.49 -7.18
CA GLU A 90 3.25 1.92 -8.03
C GLU A 90 2.72 0.78 -8.93
N ASN A 91 3.65 -0.01 -9.48
CA ASN A 91 3.32 -1.18 -10.28
C ASN A 91 2.56 -2.23 -9.46
N GLU A 92 3.02 -2.50 -8.23
CA GLU A 92 2.32 -3.45 -7.36
C GLU A 92 0.97 -2.90 -6.89
N LEU A 93 0.85 -1.58 -6.64
CA LEU A 93 -0.39 -0.92 -6.25
C LEU A 93 -1.45 -1.07 -7.36
N SER A 94 -1.04 -0.85 -8.61
CA SER A 94 -1.90 -1.01 -9.77
C SER A 94 -2.30 -2.49 -10.00
N ALA A 95 -1.38 -3.43 -9.78
CA ALA A 95 -1.70 -4.85 -9.84
C ALA A 95 -2.69 -5.28 -8.75
N ALA A 96 -2.53 -4.76 -7.53
CA ALA A 96 -3.44 -5.00 -6.41
C ALA A 96 -4.84 -4.45 -6.68
N GLU A 97 -4.94 -3.23 -7.21
CA GLU A 97 -6.22 -2.62 -7.59
C GLU A 97 -6.94 -3.45 -8.65
N ASN A 98 -6.25 -3.85 -9.72
CA ASN A 98 -6.81 -4.71 -10.76
C ASN A 98 -7.33 -6.04 -10.19
N ALA A 99 -6.60 -6.64 -9.24
CA ALA A 99 -7.03 -7.88 -8.59
C ALA A 99 -8.31 -7.71 -7.75
N VAL A 100 -8.48 -6.55 -7.09
CA VAL A 100 -9.70 -6.21 -6.34
C VAL A 100 -10.87 -5.95 -7.30
N LEU A 101 -10.63 -5.27 -8.42
CA LEU A 101 -11.65 -4.97 -9.42
C LEU A 101 -12.17 -6.22 -10.14
N CYS A 102 -11.26 -7.13 -10.49
CA CYS A 102 -11.59 -8.39 -11.18
C CYS A 102 -12.12 -9.49 -10.25
N MET A 103 -12.24 -9.22 -8.94
CA MET A 103 -12.76 -10.21 -8.02
C MET A 103 -14.25 -10.45 -8.31
N GLU A 104 -14.68 -11.70 -8.38
CA GLU A 104 -16.10 -12.09 -8.47
C GLU A 104 -16.57 -12.59 -7.10
N ALA A 105 -17.86 -12.43 -6.82
CA ALA A 105 -18.47 -12.83 -5.54
C ALA A 105 -18.71 -14.34 -5.48
#